data_AF-A0A1Y2G5V8-F1
#
_entry.id   AF-A0A1Y2G5V8-F1
#
_cell.length_a   1.000
_cell.length_b   1.000
_cell.length_c   1.000
_cell.angle_alpha   90.00
_cell.angle_beta   90.00
_cell.angle_gamma   90.00
#
_symmetry.space_group_name_H-M   'P 1'
#
loop_
_entity.id
_entity.type
_entity.pdbx_description
1 polymer ?
#
loop_
_entity_poly.entity_id
_entity_poly.type
_entity_poly.pdbx_seq_one_letter_code
_entity_poly.pdbx_strand_id
1 'polypeptide(L)'
;MNAMQDAVALANWISVLDSTATDEITKAFKEYRAERYPVAMATFTEARAVSRDLKARIIRYLTKNMPSWLWSIMLKRMVESRPQVSFLPLVEDKGTVPPKYQPSLQKTLAIRKARETAEASRVTAATAL
;
A
#
# COMPACT_ATOMS: atom_id res chain seq x y z
N MET A 1 13.56 -0.30 -0.56
CA MET A 1 12.39 -0.85 0.17
C MET A 1 11.05 -0.45 -0.49
N ASN A 2 11.03 -0.24 -1.83
CA ASN A 2 9.81 0.19 -2.55
C ASN A 2 9.23 -0.93 -3.43
N ALA A 3 10.08 -1.82 -3.98
CA ALA A 3 9.66 -2.87 -4.91
C ALA A 3 8.60 -3.84 -4.35
N MET A 4 8.68 -4.23 -3.07
CA MET A 4 7.66 -5.09 -2.44
C MET A 4 6.30 -4.39 -2.33
N GLN A 5 6.29 -3.12 -1.96
CA GLN A 5 5.07 -2.33 -1.88
C GLN A 5 4.47 -2.08 -3.28
N ASP A 6 5.34 -1.85 -4.27
CA ASP A 6 4.96 -1.71 -5.68
C ASP A 6 4.33 -3.01 -6.20
N ALA A 7 4.97 -4.15 -5.93
CA ALA A 7 4.47 -5.47 -6.31
C ALA A 7 3.10 -5.77 -5.68
N VAL A 8 2.91 -5.47 -4.40
CA VAL A 8 1.63 -5.66 -3.71
C VAL A 8 0.55 -4.75 -4.28
N ALA A 9 0.84 -3.46 -4.49
CA ALA A 9 -0.12 -2.54 -5.09
C ALA A 9 -0.53 -2.99 -6.50
N LEU A 10 0.44 -3.41 -7.32
CA LEU A 10 0.18 -3.91 -8.66
C LEU A 10 -0.62 -5.21 -8.65
N ALA A 11 -0.26 -6.16 -7.78
CA ALA A 11 -0.98 -7.43 -7.64
C ALA A 11 -2.46 -7.22 -7.27
N ASN A 12 -2.74 -6.25 -6.38
CA ASN A 12 -4.11 -5.88 -6.03
C ASN A 12 -4.91 -5.42 -7.25
N TRP A 13 -4.33 -4.52 -8.05
CA TRP A 13 -4.99 -4.01 -9.26
C TRP A 13 -5.19 -5.07 -10.34
N ILE A 14 -4.19 -5.93 -10.55
CA ILE A 14 -4.28 -7.04 -11.52
C ILE A 14 -5.34 -8.06 -11.08
N SER A 15 -5.44 -8.34 -9.77
CA SER A 15 -6.36 -9.36 -9.22
C SER A 15 -7.85 -9.04 -9.39
N VAL A 16 -8.17 -7.82 -9.82
CA VAL A 16 -9.54 -7.33 -9.98
C VAL A 16 -9.87 -6.99 -11.44
N LEU A 17 -8.94 -7.18 -12.38
CA LEU A 17 -9.25 -7.05 -13.80
C LEU A 17 -10.36 -8.04 -14.20
N ASP A 18 -11.36 -7.55 -14.92
CA ASP A 18 -12.49 -8.36 -15.41
C ASP A 18 -12.17 -8.97 -16.78
N SER A 19 -11.36 -8.26 -17.57
CA SER A 19 -10.94 -8.66 -18.90
C SER A 19 -9.46 -8.40 -19.13
N THR A 20 -8.87 -9.09 -20.11
CA THR A 20 -7.54 -8.80 -20.64
C THR A 20 -7.56 -7.64 -21.65
N ALA A 21 -8.65 -6.88 -21.68
CA ALA A 21 -8.80 -5.73 -22.56
C ALA A 21 -7.79 -4.63 -22.17
N THR A 22 -7.18 -4.04 -23.20
CA THR A 22 -6.06 -3.08 -23.04
C THR A 22 -6.48 -1.82 -22.29
N ASP A 23 -7.73 -1.41 -22.40
CA ASP A 23 -8.31 -0.25 -21.72
C ASP A 23 -8.44 -0.46 -20.21
N GLU A 24 -8.92 -1.63 -19.76
CA GLU A 24 -8.99 -1.99 -18.34
C GLU A 24 -7.60 -2.10 -17.72
N ILE A 25 -6.67 -2.74 -18.43
CA ILE A 25 -5.27 -2.84 -18.03
C ILE A 25 -4.67 -1.42 -17.89
N THR A 26 -4.89 -0.56 -18.89
CA THR A 26 -4.38 0.83 -18.86
C THR A 26 -4.95 1.61 -17.66
N LYS A 27 -6.23 1.42 -17.34
CA LYS A 27 -6.87 2.04 -16.17
C LYS A 27 -6.24 1.56 -14.87
N ALA A 28 -6.02 0.25 -14.72
CA ALA A 28 -5.35 -0.33 -13.55
C ALA A 28 -3.93 0.23 -13.37
N PHE A 29 -3.14 0.33 -14.45
CA PHE A 29 -1.80 0.93 -14.40
C PHE A 29 -1.81 2.43 -14.08
N LYS A 30 -2.82 3.18 -14.51
CA LYS A 30 -2.99 4.60 -14.15
C LYS A 30 -3.23 4.76 -12.65
N GLU A 31 -4.10 3.94 -12.07
CA GLU A 31 -4.38 3.94 -10.62
C GLU A 31 -3.14 3.53 -9.81
N TYR A 32 -2.45 2.47 -10.23
CA TYR A 32 -1.17 2.06 -9.64
C TYR A 32 -0.15 3.21 -9.66
N ARG A 33 0.00 3.89 -10.81
CA ARG A 33 0.92 5.02 -10.95
C ARG A 33 0.52 6.17 -10.03
N ALA A 34 -0.77 6.51 -9.95
CA ALA A 34 -1.25 7.58 -9.09
C ALA A 34 -0.95 7.32 -7.60
N GLU A 35 -1.01 6.07 -7.15
CA GLU A 35 -0.68 5.66 -5.78
C GLU A 35 0.84 5.66 -5.51
N ARG A 36 1.65 5.10 -6.40
CA ARG A 36 3.07 4.80 -6.13
C ARG A 36 4.06 5.84 -6.63
N TYR A 37 3.76 6.53 -7.72
CA TYR A 37 4.64 7.57 -8.28
C TYR A 37 5.01 8.68 -7.28
N PRO A 38 4.08 9.30 -6.52
CA PRO A 38 4.46 10.36 -5.58
C PRO A 38 5.36 9.86 -4.46
N VAL A 39 5.13 8.64 -3.96
CA VAL A 39 5.95 8.02 -2.92
C VAL A 39 7.36 7.73 -3.43
N ALA A 40 7.46 7.13 -4.62
CA ALA A 40 8.75 6.86 -5.25
C ALA A 40 9.53 8.17 -5.46
N MET A 41 8.86 9.25 -5.88
CA MET A 41 9.53 10.52 -6.10
C MET A 41 9.99 11.22 -4.82
N ALA A 42 9.18 11.19 -3.77
CA ALA A 42 9.58 11.70 -2.46
C ALA A 42 10.80 10.95 -1.91
N THR A 43 10.82 9.62 -1.99
CA THR A 43 11.98 8.84 -1.52
C THR A 43 13.25 9.13 -2.33
N PHE A 44 13.13 9.38 -3.64
CA PHE A 44 14.27 9.71 -4.49
C PHE A 44 14.85 11.10 -4.16
N THR A 45 14.00 12.11 -3.95
CA THR A 45 14.45 13.45 -3.60
C THR A 45 15.09 13.49 -2.21
N GLU A 46 14.51 12.78 -1.24
CA GLU A 46 15.06 12.64 0.11
C GLU A 46 16.41 11.90 0.11
N ALA A 47 16.53 10.79 -0.62
CA ALA A 47 17.79 10.04 -0.73
C ALA A 47 18.92 10.92 -1.29
N ARG A 48 18.63 11.77 -2.28
CA ARG A 48 19.59 12.71 -2.85
C ARG A 48 20.01 13.83 -1.87
N ALA A 49 19.16 14.18 -0.92
CA ALA A 49 19.46 15.22 0.07
C ALA A 49 20.40 14.73 1.18
N VAL A 50 20.40 13.42 1.47
CA VAL A 50 21.19 12.80 2.55
C VAL A 50 22.63 12.50 2.14
N SER A 51 22.93 12.41 0.83
CA SER A 51 24.25 12.01 0.32
C SER A 51 25.35 13.09 0.39
N ARG A 52 25.07 14.28 0.96
CA ARG A 52 26.07 15.35 1.14
C ARG A 52 26.77 15.22 2.49
N ASP A 53 28.11 15.12 2.47
CA ASP A 53 28.96 14.69 3.60
C ASP A 53 28.76 15.50 4.91
N LEU A 54 28.53 16.81 4.79
CA LEU A 54 28.26 17.69 5.95
C LEU A 54 26.92 17.35 6.64
N LYS A 55 25.88 17.05 5.85
CA LYS A 55 24.54 16.70 6.37
C LYS A 55 24.58 15.34 7.05
N ALA A 56 25.34 14.38 6.52
CA ALA A 56 25.47 13.05 7.10
C ALA A 56 26.12 13.06 8.51
N ARG A 57 27.04 13.99 8.78
CA ARG A 57 27.60 14.18 10.14
C ARG A 57 26.56 14.76 11.11
N ILE A 58 25.82 15.78 10.68
CA ILE A 58 24.76 16.40 11.50
C ILE A 58 23.65 15.38 11.81
N ILE A 59 23.19 14.62 10.79
CA ILE A 59 22.17 13.59 10.97
C ILE A 59 22.65 12.55 11.99
N ARG A 60 23.88 12.02 11.86
CA ARG A 60 24.43 11.06 12.84
C ARG A 60 24.48 11.61 14.26
N TYR A 61 24.86 12.87 14.44
CA TYR A 61 24.86 13.51 15.76
C TYR A 61 23.45 13.60 16.35
N LEU A 62 22.46 13.99 15.53
CA LEU A 62 21.06 14.08 15.95
C LEU A 62 20.46 12.71 16.26
N THR A 63 20.75 11.68 15.45
CA THR A 63 20.26 10.32 15.70
C THR A 63 20.86 9.73 16.98
N LYS A 64 22.14 10.01 17.28
CA LYS A 64 22.81 9.51 18.49
C LYS A 64 22.31 10.17 19.78
N ASN A 65 21.90 11.44 19.71
CA ASN A 65 21.39 12.20 20.87
C ASN A 65 19.86 12.39 20.82
N MET A 66 19.15 11.51 20.13
CA MET A 66 17.72 11.67 19.88
C MET A 66 16.90 11.43 21.16
N PRO A 67 16.03 12.35 21.58
CA PRO A 67 15.10 12.12 22.68
C PRO A 67 14.14 10.95 22.39
N SER A 68 13.77 10.21 23.43
CA SER A 68 12.93 9.01 23.33
C SER A 68 11.56 9.26 22.69
N TRP A 69 10.96 10.43 22.92
CA TRP A 69 9.68 10.81 22.30
C TRP A 69 9.80 10.96 20.78
N LEU A 70 10.92 11.52 20.29
CA LEU A 70 11.17 11.69 18.86
C LEU A 70 11.49 10.36 18.19
N TRP A 71 12.28 9.53 18.87
CA TRP A 71 12.54 8.14 18.45
C TRP A 71 11.25 7.33 18.32
N SER A 72 10.32 7.49 19.28
CA SER A 72 9.02 6.83 19.24
C SER A 72 8.18 7.27 18.04
N ILE A 73 8.22 8.55 17.66
CA ILE A 73 7.53 9.05 16.45
C ILE A 73 8.15 8.44 15.20
N MET A 74 9.48 8.38 15.10
CA MET A 74 10.17 7.77 13.97
C MET A 74 9.84 6.28 13.84
N LEU A 75 9.89 5.53 14.95
CA LEU A 75 9.54 4.12 14.96
C LEU A 75 8.10 3.88 14.48
N LYS A 76 7.13 4.69 14.94
CA LYS A 76 5.73 4.60 14.45
C LYS A 76 5.66 4.73 12.93
N ARG A 77 6.39 5.68 12.34
CA ARG A 77 6.44 5.87 10.87
C ARG A 77 7.16 4.75 10.14
N MET A 78 8.12 4.08 10.76
CA MET A 78 8.80 2.93 10.16
C MET A 78 7.92 1.68 10.10
N VAL A 79 7.00 1.50 11.06
CA VAL A 79 6.16 0.30 11.19
C VAL A 79 4.71 0.48 10.70
N GLU A 80 4.30 1.71 10.33
CA GLU A 80 2.94 1.98 9.85
C GLU A 80 2.64 1.33 8.48
N SER A 81 3.66 1.14 7.64
CA SER A 81 3.47 0.56 6.31
C SER A 81 3.46 -0.97 6.39
N ARG A 82 2.27 -1.55 6.26
CA ARG A 82 2.06 -3.01 6.24
C ARG A 82 1.30 -3.38 4.96
N PRO A 83 2.01 -3.55 3.83
CA PRO A 83 1.36 -3.84 2.55
C PRO A 83 0.68 -5.21 2.62
N GLN A 84 -0.59 -5.26 2.23
CA GLN A 84 -1.36 -6.51 2.14
C GLN A 84 -2.00 -6.65 0.77
N VAL A 85 -2.22 -7.90 0.37
CA VAL A 85 -2.95 -8.22 -0.84
C VAL A 85 -4.44 -8.40 -0.54
N SER A 86 -5.31 -7.90 -1.41
CA SER A 86 -6.76 -7.89 -1.22
C SER A 86 -7.45 -9.23 -1.48
N PHE A 87 -6.73 -10.18 -2.08
CA PHE A 87 -7.26 -11.50 -2.44
C PHE A 87 -6.97 -12.58 -1.40
N LEU A 88 -6.19 -12.28 -0.37
CA LEU A 88 -5.96 -13.18 0.76
C LEU A 88 -6.79 -12.71 1.97
N PRO A 89 -7.07 -13.62 2.92
CA PRO A 89 -7.65 -13.24 4.21
C PRO A 89 -6.81 -12.14 4.88
N LEU A 90 -7.48 -11.07 5.32
CA LEU A 90 -6.79 -9.95 5.96
C LEU A 90 -6.19 -10.41 7.29
N VAL A 91 -4.96 -10.00 7.54
CA VAL A 91 -4.28 -10.30 8.80
C VAL A 91 -4.85 -9.40 9.89
N GLU A 92 -5.28 -10.01 10.99
CA GLU A 92 -5.74 -9.30 12.19
C GLU A 92 -4.64 -8.35 12.71
N ASP A 93 -5.02 -7.10 13.00
CA ASP A 93 -4.10 -6.13 13.57
C ASP A 93 -3.90 -6.38 15.07
N LYS A 94 -2.72 -6.89 15.43
CA LYS A 94 -2.30 -7.13 16.81
C LYS A 94 -1.33 -6.07 17.34
N GLY A 95 -1.08 -5.02 16.56
CA GLY A 95 -0.08 -4.01 16.87
C GLY A 95 -0.64 -2.79 17.61
N THR A 96 0.24 -2.04 18.29
CA THR A 96 -0.11 -0.76 18.93
C THR A 96 -0.25 0.39 17.92
N VAL A 97 0.28 0.21 16.71
CA VAL A 97 0.24 1.21 15.63
C VAL A 97 -0.65 0.67 14.52
N PRO A 98 -1.72 1.41 14.13
CA PRO A 98 -2.60 0.97 13.06
C PRO A 98 -1.87 1.00 11.70
N PRO A 99 -2.18 0.08 10.78
CA PRO A 99 -1.69 0.11 9.42
C PRO A 99 -2.07 1.41 8.71
N LYS A 100 -1.14 1.93 7.92
CA LYS A 100 -1.39 3.06 7.04
C LYS A 100 -2.42 2.69 5.98
N TYR A 101 -3.28 3.64 5.65
CA TYR A 101 -4.24 3.49 4.55
C TYR A 101 -3.55 3.15 3.24
N GLN A 102 -3.98 2.05 2.60
CA GLN A 102 -3.51 1.58 1.31
C GLN A 102 -4.66 1.68 0.28
N PRO A 103 -4.60 2.62 -0.68
CA PRO A 103 -5.65 2.83 -1.68
C PRO A 103 -5.97 1.58 -2.50
N SER A 104 -4.94 0.89 -3.01
CA SER A 104 -5.08 -0.34 -3.79
C SER A 104 -5.85 -1.41 -3.04
N LEU A 105 -5.56 -1.64 -1.75
CA LEU A 105 -6.23 -2.63 -0.92
C LEU A 105 -7.71 -2.32 -0.76
N GLN A 106 -8.05 -1.10 -0.34
CA GLN A 106 -9.42 -0.72 0.00
C GLN A 106 -10.33 -0.69 -1.23
N LYS A 107 -9.85 -0.14 -2.35
CA LYS A 107 -10.61 -0.10 -3.61
C LYS A 107 -10.86 -1.50 -4.16
N THR A 108 -9.85 -2.37 -4.15
CA THR A 108 -9.97 -3.73 -4.70
C THR A 108 -10.81 -4.66 -3.80
N LEU A 109 -10.73 -4.51 -2.47
CA LEU A 109 -11.63 -5.19 -1.54
C LEU A 109 -13.10 -4.81 -1.76
N ALA A 110 -13.39 -3.53 -2.01
CA ALA A 110 -14.75 -3.10 -2.28
C ALA A 110 -15.31 -3.75 -3.55
N ILE A 111 -14.50 -3.86 -4.61
CA ILE A 111 -14.90 -4.52 -5.85
C ILE A 111 -15.12 -6.02 -5.62
N ARG A 112 -14.24 -6.70 -4.87
CA ARG A 112 -14.40 -8.12 -4.54
C ARG A 112 -15.66 -8.39 -3.74
N LYS A 113 -15.91 -7.61 -2.68
CA LYS A 113 -17.14 -7.72 -1.89
C LYS A 113 -18.39 -7.53 -2.75
N ALA A 114 -18.38 -6.56 -3.67
CA ALA A 114 -19.50 -6.36 -4.60
C ALA A 114 -19.73 -7.57 -5.51
N ARG A 115 -18.67 -8.25 -5.95
CA ARG A 115 -18.75 -9.49 -6.75
C ARG A 115 -19.30 -10.65 -5.94
N GLU A 116 -18.78 -10.87 -4.73
CA GLU A 116 -19.26 -11.92 -3.82
C GLU A 116 -20.75 -11.75 -3.51
N THR A 117 -21.21 -10.51 -3.28
CA THR A 117 -22.64 -10.23 -3.06
C THR A 117 -23.50 -10.47 -4.30
N ALA A 118 -22.98 -10.16 -5.49
CA ALA A 118 -23.69 -10.39 -6.75
C ALA A 118 -23.79 -11.89 -7.07
N GLU A 119 -22.72 -12.66 -6.82
CA GLU A 119 -22.71 -14.11 -6.97
C GLU A 119 -23.66 -14.79 -5.97
N ALA A 120 -23.61 -14.42 -4.69
CA ALA A 120 -24.54 -14.93 -3.68
C ALA A 120 -26.02 -14.67 -4.05
N SER A 121 -26.32 -13.49 -4.61
CA SER A 121 -27.67 -13.14 -5.08
C SER A 121 -28.11 -14.01 -6.27
N ARG A 122 -27.19 -14.28 -7.22
CA ARG A 122 -27.47 -15.15 -8.38
C ARG A 122 -27.70 -16.60 -7.97
N VAL A 123 -26.89 -17.13 -7.06
CA VAL A 123 -27.04 -18.50 -6.54
C VAL A 123 -28.37 -18.63 -5.79
N THR A 124 -28.71 -17.66 -4.94
CA THR A 124 -30.00 -17.65 -4.22
C THR A 124 -31.19 -17.63 -5.18
N ALA A 125 -31.15 -16.80 -6.24
CA ALA A 125 -32.18 -16.74 -7.26
C ALA A 125 -32.30 -18.03 -8.10
N ALA A 126 -31.17 -18.70 -8.38
CA ALA A 126 -31.15 -19.97 -9.11
C ALA A 126 -31.63 -21.16 -8.27
N THR A 127 -31.47 -21.11 -6.94
CA THR A 127 -31.91 -22.18 -6.02
C THR A 127 -33.39 -22.05 -5.62
N ALA A 128 -34.01 -20.90 -5.90
CA ALA A 128 -35.42 -20.62 -5.62
C ALA A 128 -36.38 -20.98 -6.77
N LEU A 129 -35.87 -21.51 -7.89
CA LEU A 129 -36.60 -22.07 -9.02
C LEU A 129 -36.60 -23.60 -8.97
#